data_AF-A0A739IA42-F1
#
_entry.id   AF-A0A739IA42-F1
#
_cell.length_a   1.000
_cell.length_b   1.000
_cell.length_c   1.000
_cell.angle_alpha   90.00
_cell.angle_beta   90.00
_cell.angle_gamma   90.00
#
_symmetry.space_group_name_H-M   'P 1'
#
loop_
_entity.id
_entity.type
_entity.pdbx_description
1 polymer ?
#
loop_
_entity_poly.entity_id
_entity_poly.type
_entity_poly.pdbx_seq_one_letter_code
_entity_poly.pdbx_strand_id
1 'polypeptide(L)' 'SLRRGHCGLRRDIPQAEGIASDDRDTLWIVSEPNLFYRFTRMAAS' A
#
# COMPACT_ATOMS: atom_id res chain seq x y z
N SER A 1 7.16 -7.01 7.85
CA SER A 1 6.12 -5.97 8.02
C SER A 1 6.55 -4.71 7.29
N LEU A 2 5.61 -3.98 6.67
CA LEU A 2 5.93 -2.68 6.08
C LEU A 2 5.76 -1.62 7.17
N ARG A 3 6.79 -0.79 7.38
CA ARG A 3 6.87 0.11 8.53
C ARG A 3 6.68 1.56 8.12
N ARG A 4 6.07 2.35 8.99
CA ARG A 4 5.95 3.80 8.86
C ARG A 4 7.33 4.42 8.64
N GLY A 5 7.39 5.44 7.80
CA GLY A 5 8.62 6.13 7.39
C GLY A 5 9.39 5.41 6.28
N HIS A 6 9.20 4.12 6.05
CA HIS A 6 9.85 3.43 4.94
C HIS A 6 9.11 3.75 3.64
N CYS A 7 9.84 4.13 2.60
CA CYS A 7 9.29 4.44 1.28
C CYS A 7 8.12 5.45 1.33
N GLY A 8 8.13 6.38 2.30
CA GLY A 8 7.08 7.38 2.47
C GLY A 8 5.78 6.86 3.11
N LEU A 9 5.75 5.63 3.64
CA LEU A 9 4.59 5.08 4.33
C LEU A 9 4.21 5.94 5.55
N ARG A 10 2.97 6.43 5.56
CA ARG A 10 2.44 7.24 6.68
C ARG A 10 1.99 6.40 7.88
N ARG A 11 1.82 5.09 7.69
CA ARG A 11 1.38 4.13 8.72
C ARG A 11 2.02 2.77 8.46
N ASP A 12 2.10 1.95 9.50
CA ASP A 12 2.51 0.55 9.39
C ASP A 12 1.45 -0.25 8.58
N ILE A 13 1.90 -1.27 7.85
CA ILE A 13 1.07 -2.32 7.26
C ILE A 13 1.51 -3.66 7.89
N PRO A 14 0.71 -4.20 8.83
CA PRO A 14 1.08 -5.42 9.56
C PRO A 14 0.81 -6.66 8.71
N GLN A 15 1.77 -7.59 8.64
CA GLN A 15 1.58 -8.88 7.95
C GLN A 15 1.00 -8.76 6.53
N ALA A 16 1.67 -7.99 5.67
CA ALA A 16 1.32 -7.91 4.26
C ALA A 16 1.54 -9.28 3.60
N GLU A 17 0.54 -9.76 2.84
CA GLU A 17 0.55 -11.10 2.24
C GLU A 17 0.50 -11.08 0.71
N GLY A 18 -0.07 -10.02 0.11
CA GLY A 18 -0.24 -9.92 -1.33
C GLY A 18 -0.19 -8.48 -1.84
N ILE A 19 0.24 -8.34 -3.09
CA ILE A 19 0.40 -7.06 -3.78
C ILE A 19 -0.06 -7.20 -5.23
N ALA A 20 -0.74 -6.18 -5.75
CA ALA A 20 -1.16 -6.10 -7.15
C ALA A 20 -1.13 -4.65 -7.64
N SER A 21 -1.00 -4.45 -8.95
CA SER A 21 -1.09 -3.13 -9.59
C SER A 21 -1.94 -3.19 -10.85
N ASP A 22 -2.45 -2.03 -11.28
CA ASP A 22 -3.20 -1.87 -12.54
C ASP A 22 -2.46 -0.95 -13.53
N ASP A 23 -3.08 -0.73 -14.68
CA ASP A 23 -2.64 0.18 -15.73
C ASP A 23 -2.91 1.67 -15.41
N ARG A 24 -3.45 1.98 -14.24
CA ARG A 24 -3.82 3.33 -13.78
C ARG A 24 -2.97 3.80 -12.60
N ASP A 25 -1.74 3.29 -12.48
CA ASP A 25 -0.82 3.61 -11.38
C ASP A 25 -1.44 3.38 -9.98
N THR A 26 -2.34 2.40 -9.85
CA THR A 26 -2.88 1.97 -8.55
C THR A 26 -2.10 0.76 -8.06
N LEU A 27 -1.74 0.79 -6.78
CA LEU A 27 -1.13 -0.33 -6.08
C LEU A 27 -2.05 -0.77 -4.94
N TRP A 28 -2.31 -2.07 -4.84
CA TRP A 28 -3.08 -2.68 -3.78
C TRP A 28 -2.23 -3.60 -2.95
N ILE A 29 -2.47 -3.61 -1.64
CA ILE A 29 -1.84 -4.52 -0.69
C ILE A 29 -2.92 -5.13 0.21
N VAL A 30 -2.89 -6.45 0.35
CA VAL A 30 -3.71 -7.20 1.32
C VAL A 30 -2.86 -7.61 2.52
N SER A 31 -3.47 -7.57 3.70
CA SER A 31 -2.78 -7.76 4.98
C SER A 31 -3.66 -8.46 6.00
N GLU A 32 -3.08 -9.25 6.89
CA GLU A 32 -3.82 -9.77 8.04
C GLU A 32 -4.23 -8.65 9.03
N PRO A 33 -5.29 -8.85 9.83
CA PRO A 33 -6.22 -9.98 9.77
C PRO A 33 -7.26 -9.90 8.65
N ASN A 34 -7.44 -8.73 8.03
CA ASN A 34 -8.33 -8.50 6.86
C ASN A 34 -8.24 -7.03 6.42
N LEU A 35 -7.03 -6.51 6.19
CA LEU A 35 -6.79 -5.12 5.82
C LEU A 35 -6.53 -5.02 4.31
N PHE A 36 -7.12 -4.00 3.70
CA PHE A 36 -6.97 -3.69 2.28
C PHE A 36 -6.48 -2.25 2.11
N TYR A 37 -5.32 -2.09 1.48
CA TYR A 37 -4.72 -0.79 1.22
C TYR A 37 -4.73 -0.49 -0.27
N ARG A 38 -5.09 0.74 -0.63
CA ARG A 38 -5.01 1.26 -1.99
C ARG A 38 -4.12 2.49 -2.00
N PHE A 39 -3.06 2.44 -2.79
CA PHE A 39 -2.20 3.57 -3.09
C PHE A 39 -2.52 4.02 -4.52
N THR A 40 -2.81 5.31 -4.67
CA THR A 40 -3.04 5.93 -5.97
C THR A 40 -2.00 7.01 -6.16
N ARG A 41 -1.48 7.15 -7.38
CA ARG A 41 -0.64 8.28 -7.71
C ARG A 41 -1.43 9.58 -7.55
N MET A 42 -0.88 10.50 -6.75
CA MET A 42 -1.37 11.88 -6.76
C MET A 42 -0.79 12.55 -8.00
N ALA A 43 -1.64 13.17 -8.83
CA ALA A 43 -1.15 14.03 -9.90
C ALA A 43 -0.26 15.12 -9.26
N ALA A 44 0.93 15.31 -9.83
CA ALA A 44 1.77 16.43 -9.41
C ALA A 44 1.04 17.72 -9.81
N SER A 45 0.77 18.58 -8.81
CA SER A 45 0.29 19.94 -9.03
C SER A 45 1.33 20.80 -9.72
#